data_AF-A0AAE6ZTB0-F1
#
_entry.id   AF-A0AAE6ZTB0-F1
#
_cell.length_a   1.000
_cell.length_b   1.000
_cell.length_c   1.000
_cell.angle_alpha   90.00
_cell.angle_beta   90.00
_cell.angle_gamma   90.00
#
_symmetry.space_group_name_H-M   'P 1'
#
loop_
_entity.id
_entity.type
_entity.pdbx_description
1 polymer ?
#
loop_
_entity_poly.entity_id
_entity_poly.type
_entity_poly.pdbx_seq_one_letter_code
_entity_poly.pdbx_strand_id
1 'polypeptide(L)' 'MRPLILDLPNGRELANELDLAIEQMMAISVELIGGAEWIAASTRQQQAFQKWREYLQLMAYGRVHVDSLKVA' A
#
# COMPACT_ATOMS: atom_id res chain seq x y z
N MET A 1 10.23 28.65 8.06
CA MET A 1 10.28 27.22 7.68
C MET A 1 9.17 26.97 6.69
N ARG A 2 9.46 26.52 5.47
CA ARG A 2 8.41 26.13 4.51
C ARG A 2 7.75 24.83 5.01
N PRO A 3 6.42 24.68 4.94
CA PRO A 3 5.80 23.39 5.23
C PRO A 3 6.36 22.38 4.22
N LEU A 4 6.89 21.26 4.70
CA LEU A 4 7.14 20.11 3.84
C LEU A 4 5.77 19.65 3.37
N ILE A 5 5.42 19.98 2.12
CA ILE A 5 4.40 19.25 1.39
C ILE A 5 5.02 17.87 1.18
N LEU A 6 4.79 16.95 2.12
CA LEU A 6 4.94 15.54 1.82
C LEU A 6 3.85 15.27 0.78
N ASP A 7 4.23 14.98 -0.46
CA ASP A 7 3.37 14.25 -1.41
C ASP A 7 3.08 12.90 -0.78
N LEU A 8 2.13 12.89 0.15
CA LEU A 8 1.79 11.70 0.89
C LEU A 8 0.97 10.82 -0.06
N PRO A 9 1.37 9.56 -0.28
CA PRO A 9 0.57 8.65 -1.08
C PRO A 9 -0.86 8.60 -0.55
N ASN A 10 -1.84 8.63 -1.45
CA ASN A 10 -3.24 8.62 -1.07
C ASN A 10 -3.54 7.28 -0.38
N GLY A 11 -4.01 7.32 0.88
CA GLY A 11 -4.31 6.11 1.64
C GLY A 11 -5.29 5.19 0.92
N ARG A 12 -6.22 5.74 0.13
CA ARG A 12 -7.15 4.95 -0.68
C ARG A 12 -6.44 4.19 -1.80
N GLU A 13 -5.45 4.81 -2.44
CA GLU A 13 -4.68 4.15 -3.50
C GLU A 13 -3.83 3.01 -2.94
N LEU A 14 -3.21 3.20 -1.77
CA LEU A 14 -2.45 2.15 -1.07
C LEU A 14 -3.33 0.99 -0.63
N ALA A 15 -4.53 1.26 -0.12
CA ALA A 15 -5.50 0.23 0.21
C ALA A 15 -5.94 -0.56 -1.03
N ASN A 16 -6.23 0.14 -2.14
CA ASN A 16 -6.58 -0.50 -3.42
C ASN A 16 -5.41 -1.34 -3.98
N GLU A 17 -4.15 -0.88 -3.87
CA GLU A 17 -2.97 -1.63 -4.29
C GLU A 17 -2.81 -2.92 -3.46
N LEU A 18 -3.08 -2.85 -2.16
CA LEU A 18 -3.07 -4.01 -1.27
C LEU A 18 -4.17 -5.01 -1.62
N ASP A 19 -5.41 -4.55 -1.81
CA ASP A 19 -6.53 -5.41 -2.19
C ASP A 19 -6.24 -6.13 -3.52
N LEU A 20 -5.77 -5.40 -4.54
CA LEU A 20 -5.40 -6.00 -5.82
C LEU A 20 -4.28 -7.04 -5.68
N ALA A 21 -3.26 -6.78 -4.86
CA ALA A 21 -2.18 -7.73 -4.63
C ALA A 21 -2.67 -9.01 -3.92
N ILE A 22 -3.63 -8.88 -3.00
CA ILE A 22 -4.28 -10.02 -2.34
C ILE A 22 -5.11 -10.82 -3.35
N GLU A 23 -5.93 -10.16 -4.16
CA GLU A 23 -6.73 -10.82 -5.21
C GLU A 23 -5.83 -11.62 -6.17
N GLN A 24 -4.73 -11.03 -6.62
CA GLN A 24 -3.78 -11.69 -7.50
C GLN A 24 -3.08 -12.88 -6.83
N MET A 25 -2.83 -12.83 -5.53
CA MET A 25 -2.29 -13.95 -4.77
C MET A 25 -3.34 -15.07 -4.61
N MET A 26 -4.60 -14.73 -4.35
CA MET A 26 -5.70 -15.71 -4.24
C MET A 26 -6.07 -16.35 -5.58
N ALA A 27 -5.81 -15.67 -6.70
CA ALA A 27 -6.01 -16.21 -8.04
C ALA A 27 -5.00 -17.30 -8.42
N ILE A 28 -3.90 -17.46 -7.66
CA ILE A 28 -2.92 -18.51 -7.91
C ILE A 28 -3.49 -19.86 -7.48
N SER A 29 -3.43 -20.83 -8.41
CA SER A 29 -3.81 -22.22 -8.13
C SER A 29 -2.99 -22.78 -6.97
N VAL A 30 -3.63 -23.56 -6.10
CA VAL A 30 -3.01 -24.19 -4.93
C VAL A 30 -1.79 -25.04 -5.32
N GLU A 31 -1.82 -25.64 -6.52
CA GLU A 31 -0.72 -26.46 -7.06
C GLU A 31 0.56 -25.66 -7.32
N LEU A 32 0.45 -24.34 -7.48
CA LEU A 32 1.57 -23.44 -7.77
C LEU A 32 2.12 -22.76 -6.50
N ILE A 33 1.56 -23.07 -5.33
CA ILE A 33 2.05 -22.57 -4.04
C ILE A 33 3.49 -23.03 -3.81
N GLY A 34 4.36 -22.10 -3.43
CA GLY A 34 5.80 -22.34 -3.28
C GLY A 34 6.60 -22.26 -4.59
N GLY A 35 5.93 -22.20 -5.74
CA GLY A 35 6.54 -21.98 -7.05
C GLY A 35 6.90 -20.51 -7.31
N ALA A 36 7.54 -20.26 -8.46
CA ALA A 36 8.00 -18.91 -8.83
C ALA A 36 6.86 -17.89 -8.91
N GLU A 37 5.70 -18.27 -9.43
CA GLU A 37 4.53 -17.40 -9.53
C GLU A 37 3.98 -17.02 -8.15
N TRP A 38 3.90 -18.00 -7.24
CA TRP A 38 3.48 -17.77 -5.87
C TRP A 38 4.45 -16.86 -5.12
N ILE A 39 5.77 -17.07 -5.27
CA ILE A 39 6.79 -16.21 -4.66
C ILE A 39 6.65 -14.78 -5.19
N ALA A 40 6.44 -14.60 -6.50
CA ALA A 40 6.28 -13.28 -7.11
C ALA A 40 5.00 -12.56 -6.64
N ALA A 41 3.87 -13.26 -6.54
CA ALA A 41 2.64 -12.69 -6.00
C ALA A 41 2.73 -12.38 -4.50
N SER A 42 3.30 -13.31 -3.72
CA SER A 42 3.56 -13.12 -2.29
C SER A 42 4.46 -11.91 -2.04
N THR A 43 5.54 -11.76 -2.81
CA THR A 43 6.44 -10.60 -2.73
C THR A 43 5.71 -9.28 -3.01
N ARG A 44 4.85 -9.24 -4.04
CA ARG A 44 4.04 -8.05 -4.35
C ARG A 44 3.05 -7.71 -3.24
N GLN A 45 2.37 -8.71 -2.69
CA GLN A 45 1.44 -8.53 -1.56
C GLN A 45 2.15 -8.02 -0.31
N GLN A 46 3.33 -8.57 0.02
CA GLN A 46 4.13 -8.11 1.15
C GLN A 46 4.60 -6.66 0.98
N GLN A 47 5.02 -6.28 -0.23
CA GLN A 47 5.42 -4.91 -0.54
C GLN A 47 4.25 -3.94 -0.42
N ALA A 48 3.08 -4.27 -0.97
CA ALA A 48 1.88 -3.44 -0.85
C ALA A 48 1.45 -3.28 0.62
N PHE A 49 1.50 -4.36 1.40
CA PHE A 49 1.19 -4.32 2.83
C PHE A 49 2.18 -3.44 3.61
N GLN A 50 3.47 -3.52 3.29
CA GLN A 50 4.48 -2.69 3.94
C GLN A 50 4.22 -1.20 3.70
N LYS A 51 3.97 -0.78 2.45
CA LYS A 51 3.64 0.61 2.12
C LYS A 51 2.39 1.10 2.85
N TRP A 52 1.34 0.27 2.87
CA TRP A 52 0.11 0.59 3.60
C TRP A 52 0.36 0.78 5.10
N ARG A 53 1.15 -0.11 5.71
CA ARG A 53 1.51 -0.01 7.12
C ARG A 53 2.34 1.23 7.42
N GLU A 54 3.31 1.56 6.56
CA GLU A 54 4.13 2.77 6.69
C GLU A 54 3.26 4.03 6.62
N TYR A 55 2.29 4.08 5.71
CA TYR A 55 1.30 5.14 5.64
C TYR A 55 0.48 5.26 6.95
N LEU A 56 -0.06 4.16 7.45
CA LEU A 56 -0.81 4.16 8.71
C LEU A 56 0.04 4.65 9.90
N GLN A 57 1.31 4.26 9.94
CA GLN A 57 2.25 4.75 10.97
C GLN A 57 2.48 6.25 10.83
N LEU A 58 2.74 6.76 9.62
CA LEU A 58 2.91 8.19 9.38
C LEU A 58 1.68 9.00 9.83
N MET A 59 0.48 8.52 9.52
CA MET A 59 -0.78 9.12 9.97
C MET A 59 -0.94 9.06 11.48
N ALA A 60 -0.65 7.92 12.12
CA ALA A 60 -0.80 7.73 13.57
C ALA A 60 0.18 8.60 14.39
N TYR A 61 1.40 8.79 13.91
CA TYR A 61 2.40 9.63 14.58
C TYR A 61 2.23 11.13 14.31
N GLY A 62 1.19 11.55 13.58
CA GLY A 62 0.92 12.96 13.29
C GLY A 62 2.04 13.66 12.52
N ARG A 63 2.93 12.89 11.88
CA ARG A 63 4.05 13.44 11.07
C ARG A 63 3.59 13.94 9.70
N VAL A 64 2.29 13.89 9.43
CA VAL A 64 1.66 14.22 8.17
C VAL A 64 0.78 15.44 8.37
N HIS A 65 1.13 16.54 7.71
CA HIS A 65 0.20 17.64 7.48
C HIS A 65 -0.61 17.30 6.22
N VAL A 66 -1.82 16.76 6.39
CA VAL A 66 -2.75 16.58 5.27
C VAL A 66 -3.39 17.93 5.02
N ASP A 67 -2.84 18.70 4.08
CA ASP A 67 -3.59 19.81 3.50
C ASP A 67 -4.80 19.17 2.80
N SER A 68 -5.96 19.30 3.43
CA SER A 68 -7.23 18.88 2.84
C SER A 68 -7.39 19.70 1.57
N LEU A 69 -7.11 19.10 0.42
CA LEU A 69 -7.37 19.68 -0.90
C LEU A 69 -8.83 20.13 -0.93
N LYS A 70 -9.04 21.43 -0.79
CA LYS A 70 -10.32 22.08 -1.08
C LYS A 70 -10.58 21.84 -2.57
N VAL A 71 -11.53 20.95 -2.84
CA VAL A 71 -12.15 20.84 -4.17
C VAL A 71 -12.86 22.19 -4.41
N ALA A 72 -12.39 22.92 -5.42
CA ALA A 72 -12.97 24.15 -5.92
C ALA A 72 -14.04 23.86 -6.98
#